data_AF-A0A358XJA5-F1
#
_entry.id   AF-A0A358XJA5-F1
#
_cell.length_a   1.000
_cell.length_b   1.000
_cell.length_c   1.000
_cell.angle_alpha   90.00
_cell.angle_beta   90.00
_cell.angle_gamma   90.00
#
_symmetry.space_group_name_H-M   'P 1'
#
loop_
_entity.id
_entity.type
_entity.pdbx_description
1 polymer ?
#
loop_
_entity_poly.entity_id
_entity_poly.type
_entity_poly.pdbx_seq_one_letter_code
_entity_poly.pdbx_strand_id
1 'polypeptide(L)' 'QYKPLSLIPIGLGISAISMFLPAFFGYPVMTGLWLEEKIPVIGMIGTALFFDLGVYFVVIGVVLTILFTIALT' A
#
# COMPACT_ATOMS: atom_id res chain seq x y z
N GLN A 1 -20.25 -10.65 5.53
CA GLN A 1 -19.53 -9.98 6.64
C GLN A 1 -18.12 -9.66 6.17
N TYR A 2 -17.84 -8.41 5.80
CA TYR A 2 -16.47 -8.00 5.50
C TYR A 2 -15.68 -8.03 6.81
N LYS A 3 -14.71 -8.93 6.91
CA LYS A 3 -13.78 -8.94 8.05
C LYS A 3 -12.77 -7.82 7.78
N PRO A 4 -12.80 -6.69 8.52
CA PRO A 4 -11.84 -5.60 8.34
C PRO A 4 -10.38 -6.08 8.47
N LEU A 5 -10.16 -7.21 9.16
CA LEU A 5 -8.89 -7.91 9.24
C LEU A 5 -8.26 -8.28 7.88
N SER A 6 -9.02 -8.42 6.79
CA SER A 6 -8.43 -8.78 5.49
C SER A 6 -7.68 -7.61 4.84
N LEU A 7 -7.93 -6.36 5.24
CA LEU A 7 -7.28 -5.19 4.64
C LEU A 7 -5.82 -5.04 5.06
N ILE A 8 -5.48 -5.44 6.28
CA ILE A 8 -4.11 -5.35 6.83
C ILE A 8 -3.12 -6.22 6.02
N PRO A 9 -3.31 -7.54 5.85
CA PRO A 9 -2.36 -8.36 5.11
C PRO A 9 -2.31 -7.99 3.62
N ILE A 10 -3.42 -7.52 3.02
CA ILE A 10 -3.44 -7.04 1.64
C ILE A 10 -2.59 -5.77 1.51
N GLY A 11 -2.79 -4.78 2.38
CA GLY A 11 -2.01 -3.55 2.38
C GLY A 11 -0.52 -3.81 2.60
N LEU A 12 -0.18 -4.66 3.57
CA LEU A 12 1.20 -5.09 3.82
C LEU A 12 1.82 -5.79 2.60
N GLY A 13 1.06 -6.66 1.93
CA GLY A 13 1.51 -7.33 0.70
C GLY A 13 1.82 -6.33 -0.41
N ILE A 14 0.93 -5.36 -0.65
CA ILE A 14 1.13 -4.30 -1.66
C ILE A 14 2.36 -3.45 -1.33
N SER A 15 2.51 -3.02 -0.07
CA SER A 15 3.67 -2.25 0.37
C SER A 15 4.96 -3.04 0.22
N ALA A 16 4.98 -4.32 0.62
CA ALA A 16 6.15 -5.18 0.49
C ALA A 16 6.54 -5.39 -0.98
N ILE A 17 5.57 -5.70 -1.85
CA ILE A 17 5.83 -5.83 -3.30
C ILE A 17 6.40 -4.53 -3.85
N SER A 18 5.81 -3.39 -3.53
CA SER A 18 6.29 -2.07 -3.99
C SER A 18 7.71 -1.75 -3.51
N MET A 19 8.06 -2.18 -2.29
CA MET A 19 9.38 -2.03 -1.68
C MET A 19 10.46 -2.85 -2.39
N PHE A 20 10.14 -4.11 -2.71
CA PHE A 20 11.06 -5.06 -3.32
C PHE A 20 11.08 -5.02 -4.86
N LEU A 21 10.06 -4.45 -5.50
CA LEU A 21 10.00 -4.35 -6.97
C LEU A 21 11.28 -3.76 -7.60
N PRO A 22 11.89 -2.68 -7.07
CA PRO A 22 13.12 -2.11 -7.64
C PRO A 22 14.32 -3.06 -7.59
N ALA A 23 14.37 -3.97 -6.62
CA ALA A 23 15.46 -4.94 -6.52
C ALA A 23 15.49 -5.90 -7.71
N PHE A 24 14.34 -6.23 -8.30
CA PHE A 24 14.27 -7.03 -9.52
C PHE A 24 14.81 -6.32 -10.77
N PHE A 25 14.95 -4.99 -10.70
CA PHE A 25 15.55 -4.16 -11.75
C PHE A 25 17.01 -3.77 -11.44
N GLY A 26 17.61 -4.36 -10.38
CA GLY A 26 18.99 -4.09 -9.99
C GLY A 26 19.19 -2.80 -9.18
N TYR A 27 18.10 -2.12 -8.79
CA TYR A 27 18.15 -0.94 -7.93
C TYR A 27 18.08 -1.34 -6.45
N PRO A 28 18.58 -0.49 -5.53
CA PRO A 28 18.37 -0.69 -4.11
C PRO A 28 16.87 -0.81 -3.76
N VAL A 29 16.57 -1.61 -2.73
CA VAL A 29 15.23 -1.70 -2.13
C VAL A 29 14.75 -0.29 -1.72
N MET A 30 13.45 -0.02 -1.86
CA MET A 30 12.86 1.33 -1.67
C MET A 30 13.30 2.41 -2.67
N THR A 31 13.91 2.06 -3.80
CA THR A 31 14.09 3.03 -4.88
C THR A 31 12.74 3.33 -5.55
N GLY A 32 12.40 4.62 -5.70
CA GLY A 32 11.20 5.02 -6.44
C GLY A 32 11.37 4.77 -7.93
N LEU A 33 10.69 3.77 -8.47
CA LEU A 33 10.57 3.58 -9.92
C LEU A 33 9.42 4.44 -10.42
N TRP A 34 9.66 5.23 -11.46
CA TRP A 34 8.68 6.15 -12.02
C TRP A 34 8.45 5.80 -13.49
N LEU A 35 7.19 5.81 -13.90
CA LEU A 35 6.84 5.83 -15.31
C LEU A 35 7.14 7.22 -15.87
N GLU A 36 7.88 7.26 -16.98
CA GLU A 36 8.26 8.51 -17.65
C GLU A 36 7.04 9.23 -18.24
N GLU A 37 6.04 8.46 -18.65
CA GLU A 37 4.81 8.99 -19.22
C GLU A 37 3.82 9.40 -18.13
N LYS A 38 3.48 10.69 -18.11
CA LYS A 38 2.49 11.24 -17.17
C LYS A 38 1.10 10.90 -17.68
N ILE A 39 0.29 10.26 -16.85
CA ILE A 39 -1.12 10.03 -17.19
C ILE A 39 -1.89 11.33 -16.93
N PRO A 40 -2.66 11.86 -17.90
CA PRO A 40 -3.51 13.00 -17.66
C PRO A 40 -4.46 12.74 -16.47
N VAL A 41 -4.63 13.73 -15.59
CA VAL A 41 -5.40 13.67 -14.32
C VAL A 41 -4.70 12.96 -13.15
N ILE A 42 -4.01 11.84 -13.35
CA ILE A 42 -3.38 11.07 -12.25
C ILE A 42 -1.96 11.56 -11.94
N GLY A 43 -1.22 12.03 -12.95
CA GLY A 43 0.15 12.52 -12.80
C GLY A 43 1.20 11.42 -12.97
N MET A 44 2.32 11.55 -12.24
CA MET A 44 3.45 10.61 -12.31
C MET A 44 3.13 9.36 -11.51
N ILE A 45 3.10 8.20 -12.17
CA ILE A 45 2.86 6.92 -11.50
C ILE A 45 4.20 6.27 -11.19
N GLY A 46 4.36 5.83 -9.93
CA GLY A 46 5.56 5.14 -9.51
C GLY A 46 5.31 4.20 -8.35
N THR A 47 6.33 3.39 -8.02
CA THR A 47 6.26 2.43 -6.90
C THR A 47 5.99 3.10 -5.55
N ALA A 48 6.39 4.36 -5.40
CA ALA A 48 6.07 5.17 -4.22
C ALA A 48 4.56 5.33 -4.01
N LEU A 49 3.77 5.57 -5.07
CA LEU A 49 2.32 5.69 -4.96
C LEU A 49 1.68 4.36 -4.53
N PHE A 50 2.14 3.24 -5.08
CA PHE A 50 1.63 1.92 -4.69
C PHE A 50 2.01 1.58 -3.23
N PHE A 51 3.20 1.99 -2.80
CA PHE A 51 3.61 1.86 -1.41
C PHE A 51 2.68 2.63 -0.47
N ASP A 52 2.37 3.89 -0.78
CA ASP A 52 1.43 4.72 -0.01
C ASP A 52 0.02 4.15 0.02
N LEU A 53 -0.48 3.63 -1.11
CA LEU A 53 -1.77 2.92 -1.17
C LEU A 53 -1.79 1.66 -0.27
N GLY A 54 -0.71 0.89 -0.26
CA GLY A 54 -0.56 -0.25 0.63
C GLY A 54 -0.63 0.16 2.11
N VAL A 55 0.11 1.20 2.50
CA VAL A 55 0.10 1.74 3.86
C VAL A 55 -1.28 2.29 4.21
N TYR A 56 -1.96 2.96 3.28
CA TYR A 56 -3.31 3.47 3.47
C TYR A 56 -4.32 2.36 3.80
N PHE A 57 -4.26 1.22 3.08
CA PHE A 57 -5.09 0.06 3.40
C PHE A 57 -4.78 -0.53 4.78
N VAL A 58 -3.50 -0.57 5.18
CA VAL A 58 -3.11 -0.99 6.53
C VAL A 58 -3.72 -0.07 7.59
N VAL A 59 -3.61 1.26 7.40
CA VAL A 59 -4.18 2.24 8.33
C VAL A 59 -5.70 2.06 8.45
N ILE A 60 -6.43 1.94 7.35
CA ILE A 60 -7.87 1.67 7.37
C ILE A 60 -8.18 0.37 8.13
N GLY A 61 -7.46 -0.72 7.81
CA GLY A 61 -7.66 -2.01 8.45
C GLY A 61 -7.45 -1.95 9.97
N VAL A 62 -6.39 -1.27 10.42
CA VAL A 62 -6.09 -1.08 11.84
C VAL A 62 -7.14 -0.20 12.51
N VAL A 63 -7.52 0.93 11.92
CA VAL A 63 -8.54 1.83 12.48
C VAL A 63 -9.88 1.11 12.63
N LEU A 64 -10.33 0.39 11.60
CA LEU A 64 -11.56 -0.40 11.68
C LEU A 64 -11.47 -1.48 12.75
N THR A 65 -10.32 -2.17 12.86
CA THR A 65 -10.11 -3.20 13.88
C THR A 65 -10.23 -2.60 15.29
N ILE A 66 -9.61 -1.44 15.53
CA ILE A 66 -9.69 -0.73 16.81
C ILE A 66 -11.13 -0.30 17.10
N LEU A 67 -11.80 0.32 16.13
CA LEU A 67 -13.18 0.80 16.30
C LEU A 67 -14.14 -0.33 16.63
N PHE A 68 -14.08 -1.47 15.93
CA PHE A 68 -14.93 -2.61 16.25
C PHE A 68 -14.55 -3.28 17.56
N THR A 69 -13.27 -3.32 17.92
CA THR A 69 -12.86 -3.87 19.22
C THR A 69 -13.44 -3.05 20.36
N ILE A 70 -13.40 -1.72 20.27
CA ILE A 70 -13.93 -0.83 21.32
C ILE A 70 -15.46 -0.81 21.32
N ALA A 71 -16.10 -0.71 20.14
CA ALA A 71 -17.55 -0.59 20.05
C ALA A 71 -18.30 -1.90 20.37
N LEU A 72 -17.65 -3.04 20.22
CA LEU A 72 -18.24 -4.37 20.48
C LEU A 72 -17.84 -4.92 21.87
N THR A 73 -17.07 -4.15 22.65
CA THR A 73 -16.84 -4.40 24.08
C THR A 73 -17.88 -3.62 24.89
#